data_AF-A0A3D4IMU3-F1
#
_entry.id   AF-A0A3D4IMU3-F1
#
_cell.length_a   1.000
_cell.length_b   1.000
_cell.length_c   1.000
_cell.angle_alpha   90.00
_cell.angle_beta   90.00
_cell.angle_gamma   90.00
#
_symmetry.space_group_name_H-M   'P 1'
#
loop_
_entity.id
_entity.type
_entity.pdbx_description
1 polymer ?
#
loop_
_entity_poly.entity_id
_entity_poly.type
_entity_poly.pdbx_seq_one_letter_code
_entity_poly.pdbx_strand_id
1 'polypeptide(L)'
;MKKLLPFVLLIILGCQGSLTEEQKKEMREGMKANEIVKISDAEITAAAFQYGRSISDKITNQVSLDPQLTAELQQQYHVKIFPLAPGDSLLMEIEQQLIEAYTTASDINLTDNVQKIGTDSLLYTLPVMNTLPDGSVVFKYALGIRMPTKAVVQSMEKK
;
A
#
# COMPACT_ATOMS: atom_id res chain seq x y z
N MET A 1 38.07 -17.20 -57.68
CA MET A 1 37.40 -16.88 -56.40
C MET A 1 37.57 -15.38 -56.05
N LYS A 2 36.93 -14.45 -56.78
CA LYS A 2 37.09 -12.99 -56.53
C LYS A 2 35.86 -12.13 -56.91
N LYS A 3 34.66 -12.73 -57.06
CA LYS A 3 33.45 -12.01 -57.54
C LYS A 3 32.23 -12.09 -56.61
N LEU A 4 32.40 -12.53 -55.35
CA LEU A 4 31.30 -12.62 -54.37
C LEU A 4 31.24 -11.45 -53.38
N LEU A 5 32.22 -10.53 -53.43
CA LEU A 5 32.32 -9.39 -52.52
C LEU A 5 31.24 -8.29 -52.69
N PRO A 6 30.71 -7.97 -53.89
CA PRO A 6 29.79 -6.84 -54.02
C PRO A 6 28.35 -7.15 -53.58
N PHE A 7 27.99 -8.42 -53.37
CA PHE A 7 26.61 -8.80 -53.03
C PHE A 7 26.30 -8.72 -51.53
N VAL A 8 27.33 -8.85 -50.67
CA VAL A 8 27.19 -8.78 -49.21
C VAL A 8 27.07 -7.33 -48.72
N LEU A 9 27.64 -6.37 -49.45
CA LEU A 9 27.59 -4.94 -49.08
C LEU A 9 26.19 -4.32 -49.27
N LEU A 10 25.35 -4.92 -50.13
CA LEU A 10 24.02 -4.37 -50.46
C LEU A 10 22.95 -4.72 -49.42
N ILE A 11 23.17 -5.75 -48.60
CA ILE A 11 22.21 -6.21 -47.58
C ILE A 11 22.30 -5.34 -46.30
N ILE A 12 23.42 -4.64 -46.09
CA ILE A 12 23.69 -3.86 -44.86
C ILE A 12 23.03 -2.47 -44.90
N LEU A 13 22.62 -1.99 -46.08
CA LEU A 13 21.93 -0.69 -46.24
C LEU A 13 20.40 -0.77 -46.07
N GLY A 14 19.85 -1.97 -45.86
CA GLY A 14 18.40 -2.21 -45.67
C GLY A 14 17.88 -2.01 -44.25
N CYS A 15 18.75 -1.77 -43.26
CA CYS A 15 18.34 -1.48 -41.88
C CYS A 15 17.95 0.00 -41.67
N GLN A 16 17.04 0.54 -42.48
CA GLN A 16 16.29 1.76 -42.10
C GLN A 16 14.97 1.33 -41.47
N GLY A 17 15.05 0.76 -40.26
CA GLY A 17 13.88 0.44 -39.45
C GLY A 17 13.32 1.71 -38.83
N SER A 18 12.39 2.39 -39.52
CA SER A 18 11.58 3.41 -38.86
C SER A 18 10.60 2.68 -37.94
N LEU A 19 10.73 2.88 -36.63
CA LEU A 19 9.77 2.34 -35.67
C LEU A 19 8.35 2.77 -36.07
N THR A 20 7.44 1.81 -36.13
CA THR A 20 6.01 2.10 -36.28
C THR A 20 5.52 2.91 -35.08
N GLU A 21 4.45 3.68 -35.24
CA GLU A 21 3.92 4.51 -34.13
C GLU A 21 3.49 3.66 -32.92
N GLU A 22 3.05 2.41 -33.14
CA GLU A 22 2.78 1.45 -32.06
C GLU A 22 4.05 1.07 -31.30
N GLN A 23 5.14 0.74 -32.00
CA GLN A 23 6.42 0.41 -31.36
C GLN A 23 7.02 1.61 -30.60
N LYS A 24 6.85 2.84 -31.12
CA LYS A 24 7.27 4.05 -30.41
C LYS A 24 6.43 4.29 -29.15
N LYS A 25 5.14 3.99 -29.20
CA LYS A 25 4.24 4.10 -28.05
C LYS A 25 4.61 3.08 -26.98
N GLU A 26 4.77 1.81 -27.35
CA GLU A 26 5.20 0.75 -26.42
C GLU A 26 6.58 1.06 -25.81
N MET A 27 7.54 1.56 -26.60
CA MET A 27 8.83 1.99 -26.07
C MET A 27 8.71 3.16 -25.10
N ARG A 28 7.89 4.17 -25.40
CA ARG A 28 7.66 5.30 -24.47
C ARG A 28 7.00 4.86 -23.19
N GLU A 29 6.02 3.96 -23.26
CA GLU A 29 5.36 3.38 -22.09
C GLU A 29 6.33 2.53 -21.28
N GLY A 30 7.15 1.70 -21.95
CA GLY A 30 8.23 0.93 -21.32
C GLY A 30 9.31 1.80 -20.69
N MET A 31 9.65 2.95 -21.30
CA MET A 31 10.61 3.90 -20.73
C MET A 31 10.04 4.57 -19.47
N LYS A 32 8.77 4.99 -19.49
CA LYS A 32 8.10 5.53 -18.30
C LYS A 32 7.97 4.50 -17.18
N ALA A 33 7.68 3.24 -17.52
CA ALA A 33 7.58 2.15 -16.55
C ALA A 33 8.92 1.81 -15.86
N ASN A 34 10.06 2.20 -16.45
CA ASN A 34 11.40 1.92 -15.92
C ASN A 34 12.11 3.18 -15.37
N GLU A 35 11.41 4.31 -15.28
CA GLU A 35 11.99 5.54 -14.71
C GLU A 35 12.12 5.39 -13.18
N ILE A 36 13.34 5.57 -12.66
CA ILE A 36 13.60 5.52 -11.22
C ILE A 36 13.16 6.87 -10.62
N VAL A 37 11.98 6.90 -10.02
CA VAL A 37 11.46 8.09 -9.33
C VAL A 37 11.79 8.03 -7.84
N LYS A 38 12.30 9.13 -7.29
CA LYS A 38 12.47 9.28 -5.84
C LYS A 38 11.16 9.74 -5.22
N ILE A 39 10.61 8.93 -4.32
CA ILE A 39 9.40 9.25 -3.55
C ILE A 39 9.83 9.71 -2.16
N SER A 40 9.24 10.79 -1.67
CA SER A 40 9.50 11.31 -0.31
C SER A 40 8.77 10.52 0.76
N ASP A 41 9.28 10.56 2.00
CA ASP A 41 8.62 9.92 3.15
C ASP A 41 7.20 10.48 3.39
N ALA A 42 6.98 11.77 3.10
CA ALA A 42 5.67 12.41 3.21
C ALA A 42 4.67 11.84 2.19
N GLU A 43 5.11 11.62 0.94
CA GLU A 43 4.28 10.99 -0.09
C GLU A 43 3.97 9.54 0.25
N ILE A 44 4.94 8.78 0.76
CA ILE A 44 4.73 7.40 1.23
C ILE A 44 3.71 7.39 2.36
N THR A 45 3.81 8.31 3.32
CA THR A 45 2.88 8.41 4.45
C THR A 45 1.47 8.76 3.98
N ALA A 46 1.32 9.73 3.08
CA ALA A 46 0.03 10.09 2.50
C ALA A 46 -0.59 8.93 1.70
N ALA A 47 0.23 8.21 0.93
CA ALA A 47 -0.20 7.02 0.21
C ALA A 47 -0.61 5.90 1.17
N ALA A 48 0.10 5.72 2.28
CA ALA A 48 -0.23 4.74 3.30
C ALA A 48 -1.57 5.04 3.99
N PHE A 49 -1.88 6.31 4.26
CA PHE A 49 -3.21 6.71 4.73
C PHE A 49 -4.31 6.34 3.74
N GLN A 50 -4.12 6.69 2.45
CA GLN A 50 -5.09 6.36 1.41
C GLN A 50 -5.27 4.85 1.24
N TYR A 51 -4.16 4.10 1.25
CA TYR A 51 -4.16 2.65 1.11
C TYR A 51 -4.84 1.98 2.30
N GLY A 52 -4.47 2.37 3.53
CA GLY A 52 -5.08 1.89 4.76
C GLY A 52 -6.59 2.14 4.81
N ARG A 53 -7.03 3.37 4.48
CA ARG A 53 -8.46 3.73 4.40
C ARG A 53 -9.21 2.86 3.39
N SER A 54 -8.65 2.67 2.19
CA SER A 54 -9.30 1.85 1.15
C SER A 54 -9.56 0.40 1.58
N ILE A 55 -8.72 -0.13 2.48
CA ILE A 55 -8.86 -1.47 3.06
C ILE A 55 -9.80 -1.42 4.27
N SER A 56 -9.63 -0.44 5.17
CA SER A 56 -10.47 -0.34 6.37
C SER A 56 -11.93 -0.08 6.04
N ASP A 57 -12.23 0.72 5.02
CA ASP A 57 -13.61 1.01 4.58
C ASP A 57 -14.36 -0.26 4.13
N LYS A 58 -13.63 -1.29 3.69
CA LYS A 58 -14.21 -2.59 3.35
C LYS A 58 -14.54 -3.43 4.59
N ILE A 59 -13.94 -3.11 5.73
CA ILE A 59 -14.05 -3.86 6.99
C ILE A 59 -15.02 -3.17 7.95
N THR A 60 -14.92 -1.86 8.13
CA THR A 60 -15.66 -1.08 9.15
C THR A 60 -17.16 -1.01 8.92
N ASN A 61 -17.64 -1.36 7.73
CA ASN A 61 -19.07 -1.54 7.47
C ASN A 61 -19.66 -2.77 8.20
N GLN A 62 -18.84 -3.56 8.90
CA GLN A 62 -19.28 -4.74 9.63
C GLN A 62 -19.21 -4.56 11.15
N VAL A 63 -20.16 -5.19 11.85
CA VAL A 63 -20.27 -5.18 13.33
C VAL A 63 -19.04 -5.83 14.01
N SER A 64 -18.35 -6.71 13.29
CA SER A 64 -17.15 -7.41 13.73
C SER A 64 -16.22 -7.69 12.57
N LEU A 65 -14.94 -7.87 12.85
CA LEU A 65 -13.95 -8.40 11.91
C LEU A 65 -14.37 -9.81 11.47
N ASP A 66 -14.95 -9.94 10.27
CA ASP A 66 -15.20 -11.23 9.64
C ASP A 66 -13.86 -11.88 9.25
N PRO A 67 -13.53 -13.07 9.80
CA PRO A 67 -12.28 -13.76 9.49
C PRO A 67 -12.12 -14.09 8.00
N GLN A 68 -13.20 -14.42 7.29
CA GLN A 68 -13.14 -14.82 5.88
C GLN A 68 -12.82 -13.61 5.00
N LEU A 69 -13.58 -12.53 5.16
CA LEU A 69 -13.31 -11.26 4.49
C LEU A 69 -11.91 -10.74 4.81
N THR A 70 -11.50 -10.82 6.09
CA THR A 70 -10.17 -10.38 6.51
C THR A 70 -9.07 -11.18 5.81
N ALA A 71 -9.20 -12.51 5.73
CA ALA A 71 -8.24 -13.36 5.03
C ALA A 71 -8.17 -13.02 3.53
N GLU A 72 -9.32 -12.80 2.88
CA GLU A 72 -9.39 -12.40 1.47
C GLU A 72 -8.68 -11.06 1.23
N LEU A 73 -8.96 -10.05 2.06
CA LEU A 73 -8.33 -8.73 1.95
C LEU A 73 -6.82 -8.79 2.21
N GLN A 74 -6.38 -9.57 3.21
CA GLN A 74 -4.95 -9.76 3.45
C GLN A 74 -4.24 -10.34 2.22
N GLN A 75 -4.86 -11.33 1.56
CA GLN A 75 -4.30 -11.93 0.36
C GLN A 75 -4.33 -10.97 -0.85
N GLN A 76 -5.46 -10.30 -1.07
CA GLN A 76 -5.65 -9.38 -2.20
C GLN A 76 -4.72 -8.16 -2.15
N TYR A 77 -4.55 -7.58 -0.96
CA TYR A 77 -3.78 -6.35 -0.75
C TYR A 77 -2.35 -6.61 -0.26
N HIS A 78 -1.97 -7.86 -0.03
CA HIS A 78 -0.67 -8.26 0.52
C HIS A 78 -0.33 -7.54 1.84
N VAL A 79 -1.31 -7.46 2.74
CA VAL A 79 -1.19 -6.81 4.06
C VAL A 79 -1.46 -7.83 5.17
N LYS A 80 -1.10 -7.45 6.42
CA LYS A 80 -1.59 -8.17 7.61
C LYS A 80 -2.60 -7.28 8.34
N ILE A 81 -3.77 -7.84 8.61
CA ILE A 81 -4.89 -7.16 9.29
C ILE A 81 -5.10 -7.87 10.63
N PHE A 82 -5.10 -7.11 11.71
CA PHE A 82 -5.24 -7.67 13.05
C PHE A 82 -5.87 -6.65 14.01
N PRO A 83 -6.65 -7.10 14.99
CA PRO A 83 -7.12 -6.23 16.06
C PRO A 83 -5.96 -5.92 17.02
N LEU A 84 -5.84 -4.66 17.40
CA LEU A 84 -4.97 -4.19 18.48
C LEU A 84 -5.87 -3.85 19.67
N ALA A 85 -5.76 -4.61 20.75
CA ALA A 85 -6.59 -4.43 21.94
C ALA A 85 -5.73 -4.08 23.17
N PRO A 86 -6.26 -3.31 24.13
CA PRO A 86 -5.58 -3.08 25.40
C PRO A 86 -5.33 -4.40 26.13
N GLY A 87 -4.13 -4.54 26.70
CA GLY A 87 -3.76 -5.71 27.51
C GLY A 87 -3.23 -6.91 26.72
N ASP A 88 -3.08 -6.82 25.40
CA ASP A 88 -2.36 -7.82 24.62
C ASP A 88 -0.85 -7.72 24.89
N SER A 89 -0.28 -8.77 25.49
CA SER A 89 1.14 -8.83 25.86
C SER A 89 2.08 -9.08 24.66
N LEU A 90 1.53 -9.40 23.49
CA LEU A 90 2.30 -9.70 22.28
C LEU A 90 2.50 -8.47 21.38
N LEU A 91 1.97 -7.31 21.79
CA LEU A 91 2.15 -6.06 21.05
C LEU A 91 3.60 -5.60 21.06
N MET A 92 4.05 -5.06 19.93
CA MET A 92 5.30 -4.31 19.88
C MET A 92 5.16 -3.01 20.69
N GLU A 93 6.27 -2.46 21.17
CA GLU A 93 6.29 -1.22 21.95
C GLU A 93 5.51 -0.07 21.25
N ILE A 94 5.68 0.06 19.93
CA ILE A 94 4.99 1.06 19.11
C ILE A 94 3.47 0.83 19.03
N GLU A 95 3.04 -0.43 19.01
CA GLU A 95 1.62 -0.81 19.01
C GLU A 95 1.01 -0.54 20.39
N GLN A 96 1.76 -0.77 21.47
CA GLN A 96 1.34 -0.45 22.84
C GLN A 96 1.17 1.06 23.03
N GLN A 97 2.13 1.88 22.58
CA GLN A 97 2.05 3.34 22.64
C GLN A 97 0.85 3.88 21.85
N LEU A 98 0.56 3.29 20.68
CA LEU A 98 -0.63 3.63 19.89
C LEU A 98 -1.92 3.35 20.66
N ILE A 99 -2.03 2.16 21.27
CA ILE A 99 -3.21 1.80 22.05
C ILE A 99 -3.36 2.70 23.27
N GLU A 100 -2.27 2.96 24.00
CA GLU A 100 -2.29 3.87 25.14
C GLU A 100 -2.79 5.27 24.74
N ALA A 101 -2.31 5.80 23.62
CA ALA A 101 -2.78 7.07 23.08
C ALA A 101 -4.29 7.07 22.78
N TYR A 102 -4.82 6.00 22.18
CA TYR A 102 -6.26 5.88 21.91
C TYR A 102 -7.09 5.70 23.19
N THR A 103 -6.56 5.02 24.22
CA THR A 103 -7.28 4.81 25.49
C THR A 103 -7.26 6.03 26.41
N THR A 104 -6.21 6.86 26.33
CA THR A 104 -6.02 8.03 27.18
C THR A 104 -6.63 9.29 26.59
N ALA A 105 -6.79 9.33 25.26
CA ALA A 105 -7.47 10.41 24.58
C ALA A 105 -8.90 10.55 25.10
N SER A 106 -9.19 11.69 25.70
CA SER A 106 -10.53 12.03 26.22
C SER A 106 -11.50 12.47 25.12
N ASP A 107 -11.04 12.48 23.87
CA ASP A 107 -11.80 12.94 22.72
C ASP A 107 -12.59 11.78 22.10
N ILE A 108 -13.84 12.05 21.73
CA ILE A 108 -14.73 11.09 21.07
C ILE A 108 -14.30 10.93 19.59
N ASN A 109 -13.54 11.88 19.04
CA ASN A 109 -13.11 11.90 17.64
C ASN A 109 -11.67 11.38 17.47
N LEU A 110 -11.44 10.13 17.87
CA LEU A 110 -10.15 9.48 17.57
C LEU A 110 -9.99 9.31 16.05
N THR A 111 -8.89 9.80 15.51
CA THR A 111 -8.56 9.69 14.08
C THR A 111 -7.66 8.51 13.79
N ASP A 112 -7.58 8.12 12.52
CA ASP A 112 -6.61 7.15 12.05
C ASP A 112 -5.17 7.66 12.15
N ASN A 113 -4.21 6.73 12.15
CA ASN A 113 -2.79 7.05 12.23
C ASN A 113 -1.96 6.11 11.33
N VAL A 114 -0.82 6.61 10.86
CA VAL A 114 0.20 5.82 10.14
C VAL A 114 1.54 5.99 10.85
N GLN A 115 2.18 4.87 11.16
CA GLN A 115 3.53 4.85 11.72
C GLN A 115 4.44 3.93 10.92
N LYS A 116 5.72 4.27 10.83
CA LYS A 116 6.73 3.38 10.24
C LYS A 116 7.12 2.32 11.26
N ILE A 117 7.09 1.07 10.84
CA ILE A 117 7.48 -0.09 11.66
C ILE A 117 8.63 -0.83 10.98
N GLY A 118 9.83 -0.69 11.54
CA GLY A 118 11.04 -1.21 10.92
C GLY A 118 11.46 -0.45 9.66
N THR A 119 12.14 -1.14 8.75
CA THR A 119 12.76 -0.52 7.56
C THR A 119 11.84 -0.48 6.35
N ASP A 120 10.97 -1.48 6.20
CA ASP A 120 10.23 -1.76 4.96
C ASP A 120 8.71 -1.91 5.17
N SER A 121 8.20 -1.52 6.33
CA SER A 121 6.80 -1.68 6.70
C SER A 121 6.22 -0.43 7.35
N LEU A 122 4.92 -0.25 7.15
CA LEU A 122 4.09 0.81 7.71
C LEU A 122 2.91 0.17 8.44
N LEU A 123 2.49 0.77 9.54
CA LEU A 123 1.32 0.38 10.32
C LEU A 123 0.29 1.48 10.22
N TYR A 124 -0.81 1.20 9.53
CA TYR A 124 -2.02 2.00 9.61
C TYR A 124 -2.87 1.50 10.77
N THR A 125 -3.45 2.41 11.55
CA THR A 125 -4.37 2.09 12.64
C THR A 125 -5.64 2.92 12.54
N LEU A 126 -6.78 2.29 12.78
CA LEU A 126 -8.08 2.95 12.84
C LEU A 126 -8.78 2.57 14.15
N PRO A 127 -9.06 3.53 15.06
CA PRO A 127 -9.77 3.24 16.30
C PRO A 127 -11.22 2.80 16.00
N VAL A 128 -11.65 1.73 16.67
CA VAL A 128 -13.02 1.20 16.59
C VAL A 128 -13.68 1.41 17.94
N MET A 129 -14.75 2.21 17.92
CA MET A 129 -15.52 2.56 19.10
C MET A 129 -16.76 1.69 19.23
N ASN A 130 -17.24 1.50 20.45
CA ASN A 130 -18.48 0.82 20.77
C ASN A 130 -19.42 1.78 21.47
N THR A 131 -20.66 1.91 20.98
CA THR A 131 -21.71 2.68 21.66
C THR A 131 -22.43 1.78 22.65
N LEU A 132 -22.42 2.15 23.93
CA LEU A 132 -23.13 1.45 24.99
C LEU A 132 -24.63 1.82 24.99
N PRO A 133 -25.51 1.02 25.65
CA PRO A 133 -26.95 1.30 25.71
C PRO A 133 -27.32 2.64 26.35
N ASP A 134 -26.43 3.22 27.16
CA ASP A 134 -26.58 4.54 27.78
C ASP A 134 -26.15 5.69 26.85
N GLY A 135 -25.75 5.40 25.61
CA GLY A 135 -25.30 6.36 24.61
C GLY A 135 -23.83 6.77 24.74
N SER A 136 -23.10 6.27 25.74
CA SER A 136 -21.66 6.52 25.88
C SER A 136 -20.87 5.77 24.80
N VAL A 137 -19.72 6.34 24.40
CA VAL A 137 -18.84 5.78 23.38
C VAL A 137 -17.55 5.35 24.05
N VAL A 138 -17.20 4.07 23.95
CA VAL A 138 -15.98 3.50 24.55
C VAL A 138 -15.07 2.93 23.47
N PHE A 139 -13.76 3.10 23.64
CA PHE A 139 -12.78 2.46 22.78
C PHE A 139 -12.87 0.93 22.94
N LYS A 140 -13.00 0.20 21.82
CA LYS A 140 -13.07 -1.27 21.81
C LYS A 140 -11.74 -1.90 21.45
N TYR A 141 -11.18 -1.50 20.31
CA TYR A 141 -9.89 -1.93 19.78
C TYR A 141 -9.47 -0.96 18.67
N ALA A 142 -8.22 -1.03 18.21
CA ALA A 142 -7.79 -0.39 16.97
C ALA A 142 -7.60 -1.44 15.87
N LEU A 143 -8.13 -1.21 14.68
CA LEU A 143 -7.85 -2.02 13.51
C LEU A 143 -6.43 -1.73 13.03
N GLY A 144 -5.51 -2.68 13.18
CA GLY A 144 -4.14 -2.60 12.67
C GLY A 144 -4.04 -3.17 11.26
N ILE A 145 -3.43 -2.42 10.35
CA ILE A 145 -3.09 -2.86 8.99
C ILE A 145 -1.59 -2.64 8.78
N ARG A 146 -0.83 -3.74 8.81
CA ARG A 146 0.60 -3.74 8.51
C ARG A 146 0.81 -3.91 7.01
N MET A 147 1.40 -2.90 6.41
CA MET A 147 1.55 -2.75 4.96
C MET A 147 3.04 -2.73 4.61
N PRO A 148 3.51 -3.61 3.72
CA PRO A 148 4.84 -3.47 3.14
C PRO A 148 4.93 -2.14 2.40
N THR A 149 6.02 -1.37 2.58
CA THR A 149 6.24 -0.08 1.88
C THR A 149 6.14 -0.27 0.37
N LYS A 150 6.62 -1.39 -0.15
CA LYS A 150 6.49 -1.75 -1.58
C LYS A 150 5.04 -1.79 -2.04
N ALA A 151 4.13 -2.39 -1.26
CA ALA A 151 2.71 -2.47 -1.61
C ALA A 151 2.07 -1.07 -1.62
N VAL A 152 2.45 -0.21 -0.68
CA VAL A 152 2.01 1.20 -0.64
C VAL A 152 2.48 1.94 -1.90
N VAL A 153 3.77 1.84 -2.25
CA VAL A 153 4.31 2.50 -3.45
C VAL A 153 3.62 2.00 -4.73
N GLN A 154 3.42 0.68 -4.86
CA GLN A 154 2.71 0.11 -6.01
C GLN A 154 1.24 0.55 -6.12
N SER A 155 0.62 0.95 -5.00
CA SER A 155 -0.73 1.52 -5.02
C SER A 155 -0.77 2.94 -5.61
N MET A 156 0.36 3.66 -5.59
CA MET A 156 0.47 5.02 -6.13
C MET A 156 0.54 5.03 -7.66
N GLU A 157 1.20 4.04 -8.26
CA GLU A 157 1.40 3.90 -9.71
C GLU A 157 0.12 3.51 -10.47
N LYS A 158 -0.89 2.99 -9.77
CA LYS A 158 -2.18 2.57 -10.36
C LYS A 158 -3.20 3.72 -10.51
N LYS A 159 -2.77 4.97 -10.35
CA LYS A 159 -3.58 6.18 -10.63
C LYS A 159 -3.16 6.81 -11.95
#